data_AF-A0A818WE61-F1
#
_entry.id   AF-A0A818WE61-F1
#
_cell.length_a   1.000
_cell.length_b   1.000
_cell.length_c   1.000
_cell.angle_alpha   90.00
_cell.angle_beta   90.00
_cell.angle_gamma   90.00
#
_symmetry.space_group_name_H-M   'P 1'
#
loop_
_entity.id
_entity.type
_entity.pdbx_description
1 polymer ?
#
loop_
_entity_poly.entity_id
_entity_poly.type
_entity_poly.pdbx_seq_one_letter_code
_entity_poly.pdbx_strand_id
1 'polypeptide(L)'
;MSTMSTISKGLSAADQQRLAHGKSVTLDKYAELHWHPQLYNKIYICEHRHIKGLFGRKLELHHFPSDVQHLSIFITSLFLDDKVILIPDPYRFSEVNREAFVDQQEWSLYEHVDTEQRYIKDFLFRIDDDDEDDGRQMKEISNKEDRKRSVLTVTCHTDLYLKEKQNE
;
A
#
# COMPACT_ATOMS: atom_id res chain seq x y z
N MET A 1 10.66 -20.99 -33.13
CA MET A 1 10.56 -21.87 -31.94
C MET A 1 9.27 -21.51 -31.21
N SER A 2 8.41 -22.49 -30.94
CA SER A 2 7.05 -22.26 -30.42
C SER A 2 7.08 -21.86 -28.94
N THR A 3 6.45 -20.73 -28.60
CA THR A 3 6.41 -20.11 -27.27
C THR A 3 5.92 -21.04 -26.17
N MET A 4 5.07 -22.02 -26.50
CA MET A 4 4.61 -23.05 -25.56
C MET A 4 5.72 -23.96 -25.02
N SER A 5 6.77 -24.22 -25.82
CA SER A 5 7.87 -25.12 -25.40
C SER A 5 8.72 -24.52 -24.29
N THR A 6 8.86 -23.18 -24.25
CA THR A 6 9.66 -22.47 -23.23
C THR A 6 8.92 -22.41 -21.89
N ILE A 7 7.59 -22.28 -21.91
CA ILE A 7 6.76 -22.15 -20.70
C ILE A 7 6.65 -23.48 -19.95
N SER A 8 6.50 -24.59 -20.69
CA SER A 8 6.39 -25.92 -20.07
C SER A 8 7.57 -26.25 -19.15
N LYS A 9 8.79 -25.83 -19.52
CA LYS A 9 10.02 -26.14 -18.76
C LYS A 9 10.10 -25.44 -17.39
N GLY A 10 9.36 -24.34 -17.20
CA GLY A 10 9.34 -23.57 -15.97
C GLY A 10 8.24 -23.96 -14.98
N LEU A 11 7.38 -24.90 -15.35
CA LEU A 11 6.24 -25.32 -14.55
C LEU A 11 6.54 -26.58 -13.74
N SER A 12 5.81 -26.77 -12.64
CA SER A 12 5.85 -28.02 -11.88
C SER A 12 5.41 -29.21 -12.75
N ALA A 13 5.87 -30.42 -12.42
CA ALA A 13 5.50 -31.62 -13.17
C ALA A 13 3.98 -31.84 -13.25
N ALA A 14 3.27 -31.50 -12.16
CA ALA A 14 1.81 -31.56 -12.11
C ALA A 14 1.15 -30.56 -13.09
N ASP A 15 1.68 -29.35 -13.19
CA ASP A 15 1.16 -28.29 -14.06
C ASP A 15 1.49 -28.52 -15.53
N GLN A 16 2.66 -29.09 -15.84
CA GLN A 16 3.00 -29.56 -17.18
C GLN A 16 2.01 -30.61 -17.67
N GLN A 17 1.64 -31.56 -16.80
CA GLN A 17 0.66 -32.59 -17.14
C GLN A 17 -0.74 -32.01 -17.33
N ARG A 18 -1.14 -31.02 -16.52
CA ARG A 18 -2.40 -30.28 -16.70
C ARG A 18 -2.46 -29.56 -18.04
N LEU A 19 -1.39 -28.87 -18.45
CA LEU A 19 -1.30 -28.23 -19.76
C LEU A 19 -1.36 -29.25 -20.91
N ALA A 20 -0.68 -30.38 -20.79
CA ALA A 20 -0.71 -31.46 -21.79
C ALA A 20 -2.13 -32.02 -22.00
N HIS A 21 -2.97 -31.97 -20.96
CA HIS A 21 -4.38 -32.37 -21.02
C HIS A 21 -5.34 -31.21 -21.34
N GLY A 22 -4.83 -30.06 -21.80
CA GLY A 22 -5.65 -28.91 -22.18
C GLY A 22 -6.38 -28.22 -21.03
N LYS A 23 -5.95 -28.46 -19.78
CA LYS A 23 -6.53 -27.85 -18.58
C LYS A 23 -5.82 -26.54 -18.26
N SER A 24 -6.59 -25.58 -17.76
CA SER A 24 -6.07 -24.29 -17.29
C SER A 24 -5.11 -24.48 -16.11
N VAL A 25 -4.02 -23.72 -16.13
CA VAL A 25 -3.01 -23.63 -15.06
C VAL A 25 -2.89 -22.18 -14.66
N THR A 26 -2.94 -21.91 -13.36
CA THR A 26 -2.77 -20.57 -12.80
C THR A 26 -1.29 -20.25 -12.71
N LEU A 27 -0.85 -19.18 -13.38
CA LEU A 27 0.56 -18.83 -13.55
C LEU A 27 1.11 -17.90 -12.45
N ASP A 28 0.36 -17.67 -11.37
CA ASP A 28 0.69 -16.64 -10.37
C ASP A 28 2.12 -16.80 -9.81
N LYS A 29 2.49 -18.02 -9.37
CA LYS A 29 3.85 -18.30 -8.86
C LYS A 29 4.95 -18.29 -9.91
N TYR A 30 4.62 -18.53 -11.18
CA TYR A 30 5.61 -18.51 -12.26
C TYR A 30 5.93 -17.08 -12.71
N ALA A 31 4.91 -16.21 -12.73
CA ALA A 31 5.05 -14.81 -13.09
C ALA A 31 5.90 -14.01 -12.08
N GLU A 32 5.88 -14.41 -10.80
CA GLU A 32 6.73 -13.84 -9.74
C GLU A 32 8.23 -14.03 -9.98
N LEU A 33 8.63 -15.17 -10.56
CA LEU A 33 10.04 -15.54 -10.74
C LEU A 33 10.52 -15.41 -12.20
N HIS A 34 9.60 -15.41 -13.16
CA HIS A 34 9.93 -15.43 -14.59
C HIS A 34 9.00 -14.49 -15.35
N TRP A 35 9.44 -13.22 -15.45
CA TRP A 35 8.73 -12.19 -16.19
C TRP A 35 8.70 -12.50 -17.69
N HIS A 36 7.51 -12.85 -18.23
CA HIS A 36 7.30 -13.09 -19.66
C HIS A 36 6.32 -12.07 -20.24
N PRO A 37 6.80 -10.88 -20.66
CA PRO A 37 5.97 -9.78 -21.16
C PRO A 37 5.21 -10.12 -22.44
N GLN A 38 5.56 -11.22 -23.10
CA GLN A 38 4.93 -11.72 -24.33
C GLN A 38 3.55 -12.36 -24.07
N LEU A 39 3.23 -12.69 -22.81
CA LEU A 39 1.99 -13.39 -22.42
C LEU A 39 0.87 -12.47 -21.96
N TYR A 40 1.15 -11.17 -21.82
CA TYR A 40 0.20 -10.18 -21.35
C TYR A 40 0.13 -9.03 -22.35
N ASN A 41 -1.08 -8.63 -22.78
CA ASN A 41 -1.34 -7.38 -23.51
C ASN A 41 -1.13 -6.12 -22.62
N LYS A 42 -0.35 -6.25 -21.55
CA LYS A 42 -0.08 -5.25 -20.54
C LYS A 42 1.41 -5.20 -20.31
N ILE A 43 1.95 -3.98 -20.26
CA ILE A 43 3.33 -3.72 -19.87
C ILE A 43 3.32 -3.50 -18.37
N TYR A 44 4.22 -4.16 -17.66
CA TYR A 44 4.39 -3.98 -16.23
C TYR A 44 5.75 -3.36 -15.98
N ILE A 45 5.77 -2.42 -15.06
CA ILE A 45 6.98 -1.71 -14.62
C ILE A 45 7.05 -1.92 -13.12
N CYS A 46 8.20 -2.40 -12.64
CA CYS A 46 8.49 -2.52 -11.22
C CYS A 46 9.46 -1.42 -10.82
N GLU A 47 9.15 -0.73 -9.73
CA GLU A 47 10.00 0.30 -9.15
C GLU A 47 10.20 0.02 -7.66
N HIS A 48 11.43 0.17 -7.19
CA HIS A 48 11.79 0.06 -5.78
C HIS A 48 12.52 1.32 -5.34
N ARG A 49 12.03 1.95 -4.26
CA ARG A 49 12.60 3.17 -3.68
C ARG A 49 12.81 3.03 -2.18
N HIS A 50 13.88 3.62 -1.68
CA HIS A 50 14.11 3.83 -0.25
C HIS A 50 13.79 5.29 0.09
N ILE A 51 12.81 5.50 0.96
CA ILE A 51 12.31 6.83 1.34
C ILE A 51 12.51 7.01 2.84
N LYS A 52 12.99 8.19 3.25
CA LYS A 52 13.10 8.61 4.65
C LYS A 52 12.23 9.84 4.87
N GLY A 53 11.51 9.88 5.98
CA GLY A 53 10.65 11.00 6.35
C GLY A 53 10.45 11.05 7.86
N LEU A 54 10.07 12.23 8.35
CA LEU A 54 9.65 12.45 9.73
C LEU A 54 8.14 12.70 9.71
N PHE A 55 7.39 11.95 10.53
CA PHE A 55 5.94 12.01 10.55
C PHE A 55 5.45 12.37 11.95
N GLY A 56 4.59 13.37 12.05
CA GLY A 56 3.95 13.76 13.30
C GLY A 56 2.60 13.08 13.46
N ARG A 57 2.32 12.59 14.66
CA ARG A 57 1.01 12.07 15.04
C ARG A 57 0.68 12.49 16.47
N LYS A 58 -0.60 12.78 16.73
CA LYS A 58 -1.13 12.89 18.10
C LYS A 58 -1.39 11.48 18.65
N LEU A 59 -0.96 11.23 19.88
CA LEU A 59 -1.20 9.97 20.59
C LEU A 59 -2.50 10.04 21.37
N GLU A 60 -3.20 8.91 21.44
CA GLU A 60 -4.43 8.77 22.23
C GLU A 60 -4.07 8.09 23.56
N LEU A 61 -4.28 8.78 24.67
CA LEU A 61 -3.79 8.36 26.00
C LEU A 61 -4.93 8.03 26.97
N HIS A 62 -5.95 7.33 26.48
CA HIS A 62 -7.16 7.06 27.27
C HIS A 62 -6.95 6.01 28.37
N HIS A 63 -6.01 5.07 28.16
CA HIS A 63 -5.70 3.93 29.02
C HIS A 63 -4.22 3.88 29.39
N PHE A 64 -3.60 5.05 29.53
CA PHE A 64 -2.18 5.15 29.84
C PHE A 64 -1.88 4.46 31.18
N PRO A 65 -0.83 3.61 31.29
CA PRO A 65 0.30 3.43 30.37
C PRO A 65 0.20 2.17 29.48
N SER A 66 -0.99 1.81 28.99
CA SER A 66 -1.19 0.59 28.18
C SER A 66 -2.06 0.85 26.96
N ASP A 67 -1.87 2.01 26.33
CA ASP A 67 -2.57 2.37 25.11
C ASP A 67 -1.96 1.69 23.88
N VAL A 68 -2.83 1.22 22.98
CA VAL A 68 -2.44 0.79 21.63
C VAL A 68 -2.50 2.00 20.69
N GLN A 69 -1.48 2.18 19.87
CA GLN A 69 -1.33 3.32 18.95
C GLN A 69 -1.34 2.91 17.48
N HIS A 70 -2.13 3.69 16.73
CA HIS A 70 -2.43 3.71 15.29
C HIS A 70 -1.40 4.14 14.25
N LEU A 71 -0.08 3.94 14.33
CA LEU A 71 0.84 4.64 13.41
C LEU A 71 0.57 4.36 11.92
N SER A 72 0.23 5.39 11.15
CA SER A 72 -0.23 5.26 9.77
C SER A 72 0.48 6.22 8.83
N ILE A 73 0.79 5.74 7.62
CA ILE A 73 1.25 6.57 6.50
C ILE A 73 0.22 6.54 5.38
N PHE A 74 0.14 7.63 4.63
CA PHE A 74 -0.75 7.78 3.48
C PHE A 74 0.07 7.93 2.22
N ILE A 75 -0.14 7.03 1.27
CA ILE A 75 0.47 7.09 -0.06
C ILE A 75 -0.64 7.52 -1.02
N THR A 76 -0.41 8.60 -1.76
CA THR A 76 -1.40 9.18 -2.67
C THR A 76 -0.78 9.50 -4.02
N SER A 77 -1.62 9.59 -5.04
CA SER A 77 -1.22 10.04 -6.38
C SER A 77 -1.51 11.53 -6.56
N LEU A 78 -0.67 12.20 -7.35
CA LEU A 78 -0.98 13.53 -7.86
C LEU A 78 -2.11 13.52 -8.90
N PHE A 79 -2.48 12.35 -9.40
CA PHE A 79 -3.60 12.15 -10.31
C PHE A 79 -4.86 11.67 -9.58
N LEU A 80 -6.00 11.84 -10.24
CA LEU A 80 -7.29 11.35 -9.77
C LEU A 80 -7.48 9.86 -10.07
N ASP A 81 -8.52 9.30 -9.47
CA ASP A 81 -8.90 7.90 -9.58
C ASP A 81 -9.29 7.45 -10.99
N ASP A 82 -9.71 8.35 -11.88
CA ASP A 82 -9.95 8.04 -13.30
C ASP A 82 -8.65 7.77 -14.09
N LYS A 83 -7.50 8.22 -13.57
CA LYS A 83 -6.18 8.03 -14.19
C LYS A 83 -5.32 7.04 -13.44
N VAL A 84 -5.30 7.13 -12.11
CA VAL A 84 -4.42 6.33 -11.27
C VAL A 84 -5.19 5.82 -10.06
N ILE A 85 -5.20 4.51 -9.92
CA ILE A 85 -5.75 3.81 -8.77
C ILE A 85 -4.60 3.09 -8.06
N LEU A 86 -4.47 3.32 -6.77
CA LEU A 86 -3.51 2.63 -5.91
C LEU A 86 -4.20 1.42 -5.30
N ILE A 87 -3.65 0.23 -5.53
CA ILE A 87 -4.21 -1.04 -5.07
C ILE A 87 -3.12 -1.75 -4.25
N PRO A 88 -3.44 -2.27 -3.06
CA PRO A 88 -2.51 -3.11 -2.31
C PRO A 88 -2.16 -4.38 -3.09
N ASP A 89 -0.92 -4.85 -2.94
CA ASP A 89 -0.53 -6.13 -3.52
C ASP A 89 -1.28 -7.27 -2.78
N PRO A 90 -2.07 -8.09 -3.49
CA PRO A 90 -2.86 -9.15 -2.87
C PRO A 90 -2.02 -10.37 -2.46
N TYR A 91 -0.76 -10.47 -2.91
CA TYR A 91 0.13 -11.60 -2.66
C TYR A 91 1.29 -11.23 -1.72
N ARG A 92 1.69 -9.95 -1.71
CA ARG A 92 2.78 -9.45 -0.85
C ARG A 92 2.31 -8.38 0.12
N PHE A 93 2.18 -8.77 1.38
CA PHE A 93 1.80 -7.85 2.45
C PHE A 93 2.93 -6.88 2.81
N SER A 94 2.52 -5.71 3.32
CA SER A 94 3.44 -4.75 3.93
C SER A 94 4.05 -5.36 5.19
N GLU A 95 5.33 -5.08 5.43
CA GLU A 95 6.08 -5.59 6.58
C GLU A 95 6.71 -4.44 7.36
N VAL A 96 7.01 -4.69 8.63
CA VAL A 96 7.72 -3.75 9.49
C VAL A 96 8.99 -4.36 10.05
N ASN A 97 10.09 -3.64 9.93
CA ASN A 97 11.37 -4.10 10.48
C ASN A 97 11.46 -3.79 11.97
N ARG A 98 11.15 -4.80 12.80
CA ARG A 98 11.22 -4.70 14.27
C ARG A 98 12.65 -4.71 14.81
N GLU A 99 13.60 -5.29 14.07
CA GLU A 99 15.01 -5.37 14.47
C GLU A 99 15.71 -4.01 14.37
N ALA A 100 15.30 -3.18 13.42
CA ALA A 100 15.79 -1.81 13.27
C ALA A 100 15.21 -0.85 14.31
N PHE A 101 14.21 -1.28 15.09
CA PHE A 101 13.56 -0.45 16.10
C PHE A 101 14.29 -0.60 17.43
N VAL A 102 15.11 0.40 17.78
CA VAL A 102 16.02 0.35 18.93
C VAL A 102 15.33 0.70 20.26
N ASP A 103 14.28 1.53 20.22
CA ASP A 103 13.54 2.01 21.41
C ASP A 103 12.42 1.06 21.85
N GLN A 104 12.69 -0.25 21.89
CA GLN A 104 11.75 -1.27 22.40
C GLN A 104 11.50 -1.14 23.93
N GLN A 105 12.16 -0.21 24.61
CA GLN A 105 11.96 0.01 26.05
C GLN A 105 10.63 0.70 26.37
N GLU A 106 10.10 1.51 25.44
CA GLU A 106 8.86 2.26 25.59
C GLU A 106 7.75 1.78 24.64
N TRP A 107 8.11 1.11 23.54
CA TRP A 107 7.16 0.71 22.50
C TRP A 107 7.29 -0.76 22.14
N SER A 108 6.15 -1.44 22.00
CA SER A 108 6.09 -2.80 21.44
C SER A 108 5.37 -2.78 20.10
N LEU A 109 6.14 -2.91 19.02
CA LEU A 109 5.63 -2.90 17.66
C LEU A 109 5.09 -4.26 17.25
N TYR A 110 3.86 -4.28 16.73
CA TYR A 110 3.21 -5.48 16.21
C TYR A 110 3.80 -5.82 14.84
N GLU A 111 3.85 -7.12 14.53
CA GLU A 111 4.31 -7.60 13.21
C GLU A 111 3.28 -7.32 12.11
N HIS A 112 2.00 -7.37 12.47
CA HIS A 112 0.90 -7.16 11.54
C HIS A 112 0.82 -5.70 11.08
N VAL A 113 0.74 -5.50 9.76
CA VAL A 113 0.55 -4.21 9.12
C VAL A 113 -0.74 -4.25 8.30
N ASP A 114 -1.67 -3.36 8.61
CA ASP A 114 -2.89 -3.18 7.84
C ASP A 114 -2.64 -2.34 6.61
N THR A 115 -3.27 -2.70 5.49
CA THR A 115 -3.26 -1.90 4.27
C THR A 115 -4.67 -1.73 3.74
N GLU A 116 -5.08 -0.48 3.52
CA GLU A 116 -6.43 -0.15 3.08
C GLU A 116 -6.39 0.81 1.88
N GLN A 117 -7.18 0.49 0.86
CA GLN A 117 -7.45 1.40 -0.25
C GLN A 117 -8.64 2.29 0.10
N ARG A 118 -8.43 3.60 0.00
CA ARG A 118 -9.46 4.62 0.24
C ARG A 118 -9.52 5.63 -0.90
N TYR A 119 -10.60 6.42 -0.91
CA TYR A 119 -10.78 7.53 -1.84
C TYR A 119 -11.01 8.82 -1.07
N ILE A 120 -10.17 9.83 -1.32
CA ILE A 120 -10.26 11.14 -0.68
C ILE A 120 -10.65 12.18 -1.74
N LYS A 121 -11.60 13.06 -1.40
CA LYS A 121 -12.05 14.12 -2.31
C LYS A 121 -10.89 15.07 -2.63
N ASP A 122 -10.78 15.47 -3.91
CA ASP A 122 -9.65 16.24 -4.42
C ASP A 122 -9.43 17.57 -3.68
N PHE A 123 -10.51 18.26 -3.28
CA PHE A 123 -10.40 19.56 -2.61
C PHE A 123 -9.71 19.49 -1.24
N LEU A 124 -9.69 18.33 -0.57
CA LEU A 124 -9.01 18.17 0.72
C LEU A 124 -7.48 18.26 0.61
N PHE A 125 -6.92 18.23 -0.60
CA PHE A 125 -5.48 18.42 -0.85
C PHE A 125 -5.11 19.87 -1.19
N ARG A 126 -6.08 20.79 -1.27
CA ARG A 126 -5.88 22.16 -1.78
C ARG A 126 -5.87 23.22 -0.67
N ILE A 127 -5.45 22.85 0.54
CA ILE A 127 -5.73 23.64 1.77
C ILE A 127 -5.07 25.03 1.78
N ASP A 128 -4.13 25.35 0.89
CA ASP A 128 -3.32 26.59 1.03
C ASP A 128 -3.30 27.56 -0.17
N ASP A 129 -4.08 27.36 -1.24
CA ASP A 129 -4.08 28.30 -2.38
C ASP A 129 -5.50 28.84 -2.68
N ASP A 130 -5.65 30.17 -2.56
CA ASP A 130 -6.70 31.06 -3.09
C ASP A 130 -7.89 31.42 -2.16
N ASP A 131 -7.60 32.29 -1.18
CA ASP A 131 -8.50 33.40 -0.83
C ASP A 131 -8.50 34.43 -2.00
N GLU A 132 -9.17 34.16 -3.12
CA GLU A 132 -9.60 35.21 -4.08
C GLU A 132 -10.49 34.66 -5.22
N ASP A 133 -11.59 35.39 -5.44
CA ASP A 133 -12.26 35.61 -6.74
C ASP A 133 -13.53 34.82 -7.16
N ASP A 134 -14.35 35.56 -7.91
CA ASP A 134 -15.79 35.78 -7.86
C ASP A 134 -16.68 34.75 -8.61
N GLY A 135 -17.84 34.47 -8.02
CA GLY A 135 -19.15 34.64 -8.68
C GLY A 135 -19.56 33.78 -9.89
N ARG A 136 -18.73 32.88 -10.44
CA ARG A 136 -19.09 32.01 -11.60
C ARG A 136 -19.25 30.52 -11.28
N GLN A 137 -19.48 30.18 -10.02
CA GLN A 137 -18.92 28.96 -9.46
C GLN A 137 -19.86 27.73 -9.37
N MET A 138 -21.18 27.87 -9.52
CA MET A 138 -22.11 26.81 -9.04
C MET A 138 -22.14 25.51 -9.88
N LYS A 139 -21.78 25.52 -11.17
CA LYS A 139 -21.78 24.33 -12.05
C LYS A 139 -20.43 23.61 -12.15
N GLU A 140 -19.33 24.34 -12.01
CA GLU A 140 -17.98 23.75 -11.96
C GLU A 140 -17.62 23.21 -10.58
N ILE A 141 -18.19 23.78 -9.51
CA ILE A 141 -18.02 23.25 -8.14
C ILE A 141 -18.62 21.85 -8.03
N SER A 142 -19.85 21.64 -8.53
CA SER A 142 -20.51 20.33 -8.49
C SER A 142 -19.65 19.23 -9.16
N ASN A 143 -19.04 19.50 -10.32
CA ASN A 143 -18.18 18.53 -10.98
C ASN A 143 -16.81 18.35 -10.30
N LYS A 144 -16.34 19.32 -9.51
CA LYS A 144 -15.07 19.21 -8.75
C LYS A 144 -15.26 18.47 -7.43
N GLU A 145 -16.42 18.58 -6.79
CA GLU A 145 -16.71 17.94 -5.49
C GLU A 145 -16.77 16.41 -5.52
N ASP A 146 -17.05 15.82 -6.69
CA ASP A 146 -17.12 14.38 -6.88
C ASP A 146 -15.77 13.74 -7.24
N ARG A 147 -14.77 14.55 -7.61
CA ARG A 147 -13.45 14.07 -8.01
C ARG A 147 -12.71 13.54 -6.79
N LYS A 148 -12.14 12.34 -6.91
CA LYS A 148 -11.44 11.66 -5.83
C LYS A 148 -10.04 11.26 -6.25
N ARG A 149 -9.18 11.11 -5.27
CA ARG A 149 -7.86 10.50 -5.41
C ARG A 149 -7.86 9.16 -4.70
N SER A 150 -7.26 8.17 -5.33
CA SER A 150 -6.96 6.92 -4.67
C SER A 150 -5.85 7.15 -3.65
N VAL A 151 -6.05 6.66 -2.43
CA VAL A 151 -5.09 6.73 -1.33
C VAL A 151 -4.90 5.32 -0.79
N LEU A 152 -3.65 4.93 -0.59
CA LEU A 152 -3.27 3.72 0.11
C LEU A 152 -2.84 4.09 1.53
N THR A 153 -3.58 3.64 2.51
CA THR A 153 -3.24 3.79 3.93
C THR A 153 -2.52 2.53 4.39
N VAL A 154 -1.35 2.69 4.97
CA VAL A 154 -0.58 1.59 5.58
C VAL A 154 -0.44 1.90 7.06
N THR A 155 -0.90 1.00 7.92
CA THR A 155 -1.00 1.20 9.37
C THR A 155 -0.29 0.07 10.11
N CYS A 156 0.65 0.42 10.97
CA CYS A 156 1.18 -0.49 11.97
C CYS A 156 0.63 -0.15 13.35
N HIS A 157 0.63 -1.16 14.21
CA HIS A 157 0.10 -1.08 15.58
C HIS A 157 1.26 -1.18 16.56
N THR A 158 1.20 -0.41 17.64
CA THR A 158 2.22 -0.47 18.68
C THR A 158 1.61 -0.21 20.04
N ASP A 159 2.05 -0.95 21.05
CA ASP A 159 1.74 -0.62 22.44
C ASP A 159 2.69 0.48 22.91
N LEU A 160 2.17 1.43 23.68
CA LEU A 160 2.94 2.42 24.41
C LEU A 160 2.97 2.04 25.89
N TYR A 161 4.17 1.75 26.40
CA TYR A 161 4.40 1.42 27.80
C TYR A 161 5.29 2.46 28.48
N LEU A 162 4.96 2.81 29.72
CA LEU A 162 5.88 3.49 30.61
C LEU A 162 6.50 2.46 31.56
N LYS A 163 7.81 2.19 31.45
CA LYS A 163 8.51 1.43 32.49
C LYS A 163 8.80 2.35 33.67
N GLU A 164 8.31 2.00 34.85
CA GLU A 164 8.78 2.62 36.09
C GLU A 164 10.30 2.40 36.19
N LYS A 165 11.07 3.48 36.25
CA LYS A 165 12.49 3.38 36.62
C LYS A 165 12.55 2.81 38.03
N GLN A 166 13.01 1.57 38.16
CA GLN A 166 13.46 1.10 39.46
C GLN A 166 14.67 1.94 39.83
N ASN A 167 14.51 2.78 40.86
CA ASN A 167 15.62 3.48 41.49
C ASN A 167 16.49 2.42 42.18
N GLU A 168 17.65 2.10 41.59
CA GLU A 168 18.77 1.49 42.32
C GLU A 168 19.55 2.56 43.10
#